data_AF-A0A6G2VQK9-F1
#
_entry.id   AF-A0A6G2VQK9-F1
#
_cell.length_a   1.000
_cell.length_b   1.000
_cell.length_c   1.000
_cell.angle_alpha   90.00
_cell.angle_beta   90.00
_cell.angle_gamma   90.00
#
_symmetry.space_group_name_H-M   'P 1'
#
loop_
_entity.id
_entity.type
_entity.pdbx_description
1 polymer ?
#
loop_
_entity_poly.entity_id
_entity_poly.type
_entity_poly.pdbx_seq_one_letter_code
_entity_poly.pdbx_strand_id
1 'polypeptide(L)' 'MTEHATNSPRVLVLRALGLGDLLAGVPALRGIRRAFPGHQLVLAQPPGLSELA' A
#
# COMPACT_ATOMS: atom_id res chain seq x y z
N MET A 1 -15.11 -12.51 14.69
CA MET A 1 -15.38 -12.15 13.29
C MET A 1 -14.16 -11.45 12.75
N THR A 2 -13.20 -12.19 12.20
CA THR A 2 -12.20 -11.61 11.30
C THR A 2 -11.93 -12.67 10.24
N GLU A 3 -12.25 -12.30 9.01
CA GLU A 3 -12.32 -13.17 7.85
C GLU A 3 -11.01 -13.93 7.64
N HIS A 4 -11.13 -15.21 7.27
CA HIS A 4 -10.05 -15.92 6.62
C HIS A 4 -9.65 -15.12 5.39
N ALA A 5 -8.48 -14.46 5.45
CA ALA A 5 -7.87 -13.84 4.30
C ALA A 5 -7.81 -14.90 3.21
N THR A 6 -8.59 -14.70 2.15
CA THR A 6 -8.44 -15.45 0.89
C THR A 6 -6.94 -15.47 0.55
N ASN A 7 -6.44 -16.66 0.21
CA ASN A 7 -5.02 -16.98 0.04
C ASN A 7 -4.42 -16.32 -1.23
N SER A 8 -4.80 -15.08 -1.50
CA SER A 8 -4.25 -14.25 -2.57
C SER A 8 -2.95 -13.62 -2.07
N PRO A 9 -1.88 -13.68 -2.86
CA PRO A 9 -0.58 -13.19 -2.43
C PRO A 9 -0.62 -11.67 -2.24
N ARG A 10 0.06 -11.16 -1.21
CA ARG A 10 -0.01 -9.74 -0.79
C ARG A 10 1.36 -9.10 -0.82
N VAL A 11 1.37 -7.81 -1.15
CA VAL A 11 2.56 -6.95 -1.05
C VAL A 11 2.25 -5.83 -0.07
N LEU A 12 3.01 -5.77 1.02
CA LEU A 12 2.89 -4.71 2.03
C LEU A 12 3.96 -3.65 1.77
N VAL A 13 3.53 -2.40 1.65
CA VAL A 13 4.42 -1.23 1.65
C VAL A 13 4.24 -0.52 2.98
N LEU A 14 5.24 -0.61 3.86
CA LEU A 14 5.25 0.12 5.12
C LEU A 14 5.80 1.52 4.88
N ARG A 15 5.07 2.54 5.30
CA ARG A 15 5.53 3.91 5.18
C ARG A 15 5.04 4.80 6.31
N ALA A 16 5.97 5.34 7.10
CA ALA A 16 5.68 6.12 8.30
C ALA A 16 6.10 7.61 8.18
N LEU A 17 5.85 8.24 7.02
CA LEU A 17 6.28 9.61 6.71
C LEU A 17 5.10 10.50 6.27
N GLY A 18 5.29 11.82 6.28
CA GLY A 18 4.25 12.82 5.99
C GLY A 18 3.78 12.89 4.53
N LEU A 19 2.78 13.72 4.27
CA LEU A 19 2.08 13.84 2.97
C LEU A 19 3.02 14.14 1.78
N GLY A 20 4.01 15.02 1.94
CA GLY A 20 4.92 15.36 0.84
C GLY A 20 5.69 14.15 0.32
N ASP A 21 6.16 13.31 1.25
CA ASP A 21 6.78 12.05 0.89
C ASP A 21 5.76 11.12 0.21
N LEU A 22 4.47 11.15 0.60
CA LEU A 22 3.40 10.26 0.05
C LEU A 22 3.24 10.49 -1.44
N LEU A 23 3.14 11.76 -1.79
CA LEU A 23 3.02 12.19 -3.17
C LEU A 23 4.30 11.85 -3.96
N ALA A 24 5.48 12.00 -3.36
CA ALA A 24 6.75 11.62 -3.99
C ALA A 24 6.89 10.10 -4.21
N GLY A 25 6.26 9.27 -3.37
CA GLY A 25 6.29 7.80 -3.46
C GLY A 25 5.35 7.19 -4.51
N VAL A 26 4.43 7.96 -5.10
CA VAL A 26 3.43 7.45 -6.06
C VAL A 26 4.05 6.72 -7.26
N PRO A 27 5.12 7.20 -7.92
CA PRO A 27 5.75 6.47 -9.01
C PRO A 27 6.29 5.10 -8.58
N ALA A 28 6.85 5.00 -7.38
CA ALA A 28 7.33 3.73 -6.82
C ALA A 28 6.17 2.76 -6.59
N LEU A 29 5.05 3.22 -6.02
CA LEU A 29 3.84 2.41 -5.84
C LEU A 29 3.28 1.90 -7.18
N ARG A 30 3.31 2.73 -8.23
CA ARG A 30 2.93 2.32 -9.60
C ARG A 30 3.88 1.24 -10.14
N GLY A 31 5.18 1.35 -9.87
CA GLY A 31 6.17 0.34 -10.23
C GLY A 31 5.91 -0.99 -9.54
N ILE A 32 5.68 -0.97 -8.23
CA ILE A 32 5.37 -2.16 -7.43
C ILE A 32 4.10 -2.85 -7.96
N ARG A 33 3.04 -2.10 -8.25
CA ARG A 33 1.81 -2.69 -8.82
C ARG A 33 2.03 -3.37 -10.18
N ARG A 34 2.97 -2.88 -10.99
CA ARG A 34 3.34 -3.53 -12.26
C ARG A 34 4.23 -4.75 -12.05
N ALA A 35 5.10 -4.73 -11.05
CA ALA A 35 6.02 -5.84 -10.74
C ALA A 35 5.29 -7.05 -10.12
N PHE A 36 4.18 -6.82 -9.41
CA PHE A 36 3.40 -7.85 -8.74
C PHE A 36 1.96 -7.90 -9.26
N PRO A 37 1.74 -8.26 -10.54
CA PRO A 37 0.40 -8.45 -11.06
C PRO A 37 -0.33 -9.55 -10.28
N GLY A 38 -1.59 -9.33 -9.94
CA GLY A 38 -2.42 -10.28 -9.20
C GLY A 38 -2.18 -10.31 -7.68
N HIS A 39 -1.22 -9.54 -7.15
CA HIS A 39 -1.05 -9.39 -5.72
C HIS A 39 -1.89 -8.24 -5.18
N GLN A 40 -2.46 -8.41 -4.00
CA GLN A 40 -3.10 -7.30 -3.29
C GLN A 40 -2.02 -6.40 -2.69
N LEU A 41 -1.94 -5.15 -3.17
CA LEU A 41 -1.05 -4.15 -2.63
C LEU A 41 -1.69 -3.47 -1.42
N VAL A 42 -1.02 -3.50 -0.28
CA VAL A 42 -1.45 -2.89 0.99
C VAL A 42 -0.45 -1.81 1.37
N LEU A 43 -0.93 -0.58 1.55
CA LEU A 43 -0.12 0.53 2.04
C LEU A 43 -0.39 0.73 3.53
N ALA A 44 0.61 0.47 4.38
CA ALA A 44 0.55 0.78 5.80
C ALA A 44 1.10 2.19 6.03
N GLN A 45 0.24 3.12 6.48
CA GLN A 45 0.56 4.52 6.68
C GLN A 45 0.01 5.07 8.02
N PRO A 46 0.49 6.22 8.51
CA PRO A 46 -0.06 6.86 9.70
C PRO A 46 -1.56 7.16 9.54
N PRO A 47 -2.37 7.10 10.63
CA PRO A 47 -3.82 7.20 10.56
C PRO A 47 -4.34 8.43 9.80
N GLY A 48 -3.73 9.60 10.03
CA GLY A 48 -4.15 10.87 9.42
C GLY A 48 -3.90 11.02 7.92
N LEU A 49 -3.27 10.04 7.27
CA LEU A 49 -3.08 10.02 5.81
C LEU A 49 -3.98 8.98 5.11
N SER A 50 -4.72 8.19 5.87
CA SER A 50 -5.56 7.10 5.33
C SER A 50 -6.69 7.61 4.42
N GLU A 51 -7.18 8.83 4.65
CA GLU A 51 -8.26 9.44 3.85
C GLU A 51 -7.78 10.02 2.51
N LEU A 52 -6.46 10.09 2.29
CA LEU A 52 -5.84 10.69 1.10
C LEU A 52 -5.36 9.65 0.08
N ALA A 53 -5.42 8.35 0.40
CA ALA A 53 -4.90 7.25 -0.39
C ALA A 53 -6.00 6.47 -1.12
#